data_AF-A0A2T6ALZ3-F1
#
_entry.id   AF-A0A2T6ALZ3-F1
#
_cell.length_a   1.000
_cell.length_b   1.000
_cell.length_c   1.000
_cell.angle_alpha   90.00
_cell.angle_beta   90.00
_cell.angle_gamma   90.00
#
_symmetry.space_group_name_H-M   'P 1'
#
loop_
_entity.id
_entity.type
_entity.pdbx_description
1 polymer ?
#
loop_
_entity_poly.entity_id
_entity_poly.type
_entity_poly.pdbx_seq_one_letter_code
_entity_poly.pdbx_strand_id
1 'polypeptide(L)'
;MALHVRDVKDLKRMRKRVYQQMLETRGWKYRSFLRYLRLFKYAAFAPTRGSFLESYYVLMRYLDDIVDGDIPVPEGYASESAYISEKISFSLNPVHPNDEADHMLLYCFELAKRFHENFQEETADILNSLLFDAKRRGKMTIFSRSELEHHFHLLDIRGTIKATLKIFKDNPEKYLLLEPLGTACRYQYDIEDIEADLAAGYVNIPREDCEELGIEPTDLMDASSPKIREWLYKHAQEGLKLLEEHRRLLPEGNFSLLEKYTFLLVYELPARKVFQKFISETKLEPIDHEKIKYSSE
;
A
#
# COMPACT_ATOMS: atom_id res chain seq x y z
N MET A 1 -23.12 19.95 8.34
CA MET A 1 -22.25 21.08 7.94
C MET A 1 -22.26 21.11 6.42
N ALA A 2 -22.64 22.22 5.79
CA ALA A 2 -22.70 22.31 4.32
C ALA A 2 -21.31 22.63 3.77
N LEU A 3 -20.81 21.83 2.83
CA LEU A 3 -19.57 22.12 2.09
C LEU A 3 -19.73 23.46 1.36
N HIS A 4 -18.81 24.39 1.56
CA HIS A 4 -18.83 25.68 0.88
C HIS A 4 -18.41 25.51 -0.60
N VAL A 5 -18.83 26.44 -1.46
CA VAL A 5 -18.50 26.44 -2.90
C VAL A 5 -16.99 26.49 -3.16
N ARG A 6 -16.21 27.03 -2.22
CA ARG A 6 -14.74 27.06 -2.25
C ARG A 6 -14.17 25.65 -2.17
N ASP A 7 -14.67 24.85 -1.22
CA ASP A 7 -14.29 23.45 -1.00
C ASP A 7 -14.45 22.63 -2.29
N VAL A 8 -15.54 22.80 -3.04
CA VAL A 8 -15.79 22.05 -4.29
C VAL A 8 -14.78 22.37 -5.40
N LYS A 9 -14.28 23.62 -5.48
CA LYS A 9 -13.26 24.00 -6.47
C LYS A 9 -11.90 23.42 -6.12
N ASP A 10 -11.54 23.47 -4.84
CA ASP A 10 -10.26 22.93 -4.35
C ASP A 10 -10.20 21.41 -4.50
N LEU A 11 -11.29 20.69 -4.21
CA LEU A 11 -11.41 19.23 -4.45
C LEU A 11 -11.20 18.87 -5.94
N LYS A 12 -11.80 19.63 -6.86
CA LYS A 12 -11.62 19.40 -8.31
C LYS A 12 -10.18 19.67 -8.75
N ARG A 13 -9.53 20.69 -8.19
CA ARG A 13 -8.13 21.03 -8.47
C ARG A 13 -7.20 19.94 -7.94
N MET A 14 -7.33 19.53 -6.68
CA MET A 14 -6.53 18.44 -6.10
C MET A 14 -6.69 17.17 -6.93
N ARG A 15 -7.94 16.76 -7.20
CA ARG A 15 -8.20 15.58 -8.02
C ARG A 15 -7.53 15.66 -9.39
N LYS A 16 -7.59 16.84 -10.05
CA LYS A 16 -6.95 17.02 -11.34
C LYS A 16 -5.43 16.94 -11.23
N ARG A 17 -4.82 17.56 -10.21
CA ARG A 17 -3.37 17.56 -9.97
C ARG A 17 -2.83 16.15 -9.73
N VAL A 18 -3.39 15.42 -8.76
CA VAL A 18 -3.00 14.02 -8.49
C VAL A 18 -3.21 13.17 -9.75
N TYR A 19 -4.34 13.35 -10.44
CA TYR A 19 -4.59 12.62 -11.68
C TYR A 19 -3.56 12.93 -12.77
N GLN A 20 -3.16 14.19 -12.93
CA GLN A 20 -2.14 14.60 -13.91
C GLN A 20 -0.76 14.04 -13.53
N GLN A 21 -0.36 14.18 -12.27
CA GLN A 21 0.88 13.61 -11.75
C GLN A 21 0.93 12.11 -11.98
N MET A 22 -0.13 11.37 -11.61
CA MET A 22 -0.22 9.93 -11.86
C MET A 22 -0.15 9.57 -13.35
N LEU A 23 -0.67 10.41 -14.26
CA LEU A 23 -0.57 10.17 -15.70
C LEU A 23 0.84 10.43 -16.25
N GLU A 24 1.59 11.31 -15.60
CA GLU A 24 2.94 11.76 -15.98
C GLU A 24 4.01 10.83 -15.41
N THR A 25 3.90 10.46 -14.13
CA THR A 25 4.90 9.66 -13.41
C THR A 25 4.68 8.16 -13.55
N ARG A 26 3.45 7.70 -13.83
CA ARG A 26 3.12 6.26 -13.84
C ARG A 26 2.58 5.83 -15.22
N GLY A 27 3.09 4.71 -15.71
CA GLY A 27 2.84 4.22 -17.08
C GLY A 27 1.40 3.78 -17.40
N TRP A 28 1.21 3.18 -18.58
CA TRP A 28 -0.09 2.72 -19.12
C TRP A 28 -0.97 1.95 -18.11
N LYS A 29 -0.37 1.13 -17.24
CA LYS A 29 -1.10 0.26 -16.29
C LYS A 29 -1.97 1.07 -15.34
N TYR A 30 -1.46 2.20 -14.87
CA TYR A 30 -2.16 3.10 -13.94
C TYR A 30 -3.30 3.86 -14.61
N ARG A 31 -3.15 4.19 -15.90
CA ARG A 31 -4.23 4.78 -16.71
C ARG A 31 -5.42 3.85 -16.83
N SER A 32 -5.16 2.54 -17.00
CA SER A 32 -6.19 1.51 -17.04
C SER A 32 -6.87 1.37 -15.68
N PHE A 33 -6.13 1.31 -14.57
CA PHE A 33 -6.70 1.24 -13.22
C PHE A 33 -7.63 2.43 -12.90
N LEU A 34 -7.21 3.65 -13.19
CA LEU A 34 -8.04 4.84 -12.99
C LEU A 34 -9.28 4.86 -13.89
N ARG A 35 -9.19 4.31 -15.11
CA ARG A 35 -10.36 4.10 -15.97
C ARG A 35 -11.31 3.05 -15.37
N TYR A 36 -10.79 1.96 -14.81
CA TYR A 36 -11.58 0.95 -14.11
C TYR A 36 -12.28 1.52 -12.87
N LEU A 37 -11.59 2.32 -12.05
CA LEU A 37 -12.20 3.01 -10.90
C LEU A 37 -13.37 3.91 -11.33
N ARG A 38 -13.20 4.65 -12.43
CA ARG A 38 -14.28 5.46 -13.01
C ARG A 38 -15.41 4.62 -13.61
N LEU A 39 -15.10 3.51 -14.26
CA LEU A 39 -16.11 2.58 -14.77
C LEU A 39 -16.90 1.93 -13.62
N PHE A 40 -16.23 1.62 -12.50
CA PHE A 40 -16.87 1.04 -11.32
C PHE A 40 -17.95 1.94 -10.73
N LYS A 41 -17.71 3.27 -10.72
CA LYS A 41 -18.70 4.29 -10.33
C LYS A 41 -20.02 4.16 -11.11
N TYR A 42 -19.95 3.75 -12.38
CA TYR A 42 -21.12 3.61 -13.24
C TYR A 42 -21.66 2.17 -13.28
N ALA A 43 -20.79 1.17 -13.23
CA ALA A 43 -21.14 -0.24 -13.35
C ALA A 43 -21.79 -0.81 -12.07
N ALA A 44 -21.41 -0.32 -10.88
CA ALA A 44 -21.94 -0.84 -9.62
C ALA A 44 -23.28 -0.21 -9.20
N PHE A 45 -23.90 0.65 -10.04
CA PHE A 45 -25.10 1.44 -9.71
C PHE A 45 -25.04 2.14 -8.34
N ALA A 46 -23.83 2.45 -7.86
CA ALA A 46 -23.60 3.08 -6.57
C ALA A 46 -22.75 4.37 -6.71
N PRO A 47 -23.32 5.45 -7.29
CA PRO A 47 -22.56 6.66 -7.60
C PRO A 47 -21.86 7.29 -6.39
N THR A 48 -22.47 7.20 -5.21
CA THR A 48 -21.90 7.72 -3.96
C THR A 48 -20.65 6.93 -3.54
N ARG A 49 -20.70 5.59 -3.56
CA ARG A 49 -19.55 4.73 -3.26
C ARG A 49 -18.43 4.90 -4.26
N GLY A 50 -18.76 4.96 -5.55
CA GLY A 50 -17.77 5.21 -6.60
C GLY A 50 -17.11 6.59 -6.44
N SER A 51 -17.87 7.61 -6.06
CA SER A 51 -17.30 8.95 -5.79
C SER A 51 -16.45 8.96 -4.51
N PHE A 52 -16.84 8.20 -3.49
CA PHE A 52 -16.03 8.00 -2.28
C PHE A 52 -14.71 7.33 -2.64
N LEU A 53 -14.75 6.17 -3.30
CA LEU A 53 -13.56 5.41 -3.69
C LEU A 53 -12.60 6.25 -4.54
N GLU A 54 -13.10 6.98 -5.55
CA GLU A 54 -12.27 7.88 -6.36
C GLU A 54 -11.60 8.98 -5.50
N SER A 55 -12.36 9.62 -4.61
CA SER A 55 -11.86 10.75 -3.79
C SER A 55 -10.91 10.29 -2.69
N TYR A 56 -11.22 9.16 -2.06
CA TYR A 56 -10.43 8.55 -1.00
C TYR A 56 -9.11 8.02 -1.55
N TYR A 57 -9.13 7.36 -2.71
CA TYR A 57 -7.91 6.93 -3.40
C TYR A 57 -7.02 8.13 -3.76
N VAL A 58 -7.61 9.21 -4.30
CA VAL A 58 -6.88 10.44 -4.64
C VAL A 58 -6.27 11.09 -3.40
N LEU A 59 -6.99 11.12 -2.28
CA LEU A 59 -6.47 11.63 -1.01
C LEU A 59 -5.28 10.80 -0.54
N MET A 60 -5.43 9.48 -0.45
CA MET A 60 -4.36 8.62 0.04
C MET A 60 -3.12 8.69 -0.85
N ARG A 61 -3.30 8.75 -2.18
CA ARG A 61 -2.20 8.96 -3.11
C ARG A 61 -1.51 10.30 -2.91
N TYR A 62 -2.26 11.39 -2.71
CA TYR A 62 -1.66 12.70 -2.44
C TYR A 62 -0.81 12.71 -1.16
N LEU A 63 -1.28 12.03 -0.11
CA LEU A 63 -0.53 11.94 1.15
C LEU A 63 0.72 11.06 1.01
N ASP A 64 0.61 9.94 0.30
CA ASP A 64 1.71 9.05 -0.08
C ASP A 64 2.78 9.79 -0.89
N ASP A 65 2.38 10.52 -1.93
CA ASP A 65 3.29 11.31 -2.78
C ASP A 65 4.02 12.42 -1.98
N ILE A 66 3.43 12.95 -0.89
CA ILE A 66 4.15 13.86 0.03
C ILE A 66 5.17 13.09 0.87
N VAL A 67 4.80 11.93 1.41
CA VAL A 67 5.68 11.07 2.21
C VAL A 67 6.90 10.64 1.39
N ASP A 68 6.67 10.21 0.15
CA ASP A 68 7.70 9.83 -0.83
C ASP A 68 8.45 11.02 -1.43
N GLY A 69 7.98 12.25 -1.18
CA GLY A 69 8.57 13.51 -1.62
C GLY A 69 8.50 13.75 -3.12
N ASP A 70 7.57 13.09 -3.78
CA ASP A 70 7.14 13.42 -5.14
C ASP A 70 6.42 14.78 -5.17
N ILE A 71 5.81 15.19 -4.05
CA ILE A 71 5.16 16.49 -3.85
C ILE A 71 5.80 17.18 -2.63
N PRO A 72 6.08 18.50 -2.69
CA PRO A 72 6.56 19.23 -1.54
C PRO A 72 5.55 19.25 -0.39
N VAL A 73 6.05 19.21 0.84
CA VAL A 73 5.25 19.42 2.05
C VAL A 73 4.50 20.75 1.96
N PRO A 74 3.19 20.81 2.27
CA PRO A 74 2.43 22.05 2.24
C PRO A 74 3.00 23.14 3.16
N GLU A 75 2.81 24.40 2.76
CA GLU A 75 3.26 25.56 3.55
C GLU A 75 2.70 25.52 4.97
N GLY A 76 3.55 25.85 5.95
CA GLY A 76 3.18 25.89 7.38
C GLY A 76 3.51 24.62 8.16
N TYR A 77 3.91 23.54 7.50
CA TYR A 77 4.36 22.31 8.17
C TYR A 77 5.88 22.16 8.12
N ALA A 78 6.46 21.63 9.19
CA ALA A 78 7.92 21.51 9.35
C ALA A 78 8.51 20.30 8.61
N SER A 79 7.72 19.25 8.40
CA SER A 79 8.13 17.99 7.76
C SER A 79 6.90 17.20 7.29
N GLU A 80 7.15 16.19 6.45
CA GLU A 80 6.17 15.19 6.01
C GLU A 80 5.54 14.50 7.23
N SER A 81 6.36 14.10 8.20
CA SER A 81 5.89 13.44 9.42
C SER A 81 5.01 14.33 10.30
N ALA A 82 5.31 15.63 10.38
CA ALA A 82 4.47 16.60 11.08
C ALA A 82 3.12 16.78 10.37
N TYR A 83 3.15 16.82 9.03
CA TYR A 83 1.96 16.91 8.21
C TYR A 83 1.05 15.69 8.39
N ILE A 84 1.58 14.46 8.25
CA ILE A 84 0.78 13.24 8.43
C ILE A 84 0.26 13.09 9.87
N SER A 85 1.04 13.48 10.88
CA SER A 85 0.59 13.46 12.29
C SER A 85 -0.62 14.38 12.51
N GLU A 86 -0.65 15.54 11.85
CA GLU A 86 -1.78 16.44 11.88
C GLU A 86 -2.99 15.81 11.17
N LYS A 87 -2.81 15.16 10.01
CA LYS A 87 -3.91 14.46 9.30
C LYS A 87 -4.50 13.29 10.08
N ILE A 88 -3.69 12.57 10.85
CA ILE A 88 -4.21 11.57 11.80
C ILE A 88 -5.11 12.24 12.83
N SER A 89 -4.64 13.33 13.45
CA SER A 89 -5.40 14.07 14.46
C SER A 89 -6.71 14.61 13.90
N PHE A 90 -6.67 15.17 12.70
CA PHE A 90 -7.84 15.66 11.99
C PHE A 90 -8.82 14.53 11.61
N SER A 91 -8.34 13.36 11.19
CA SER A 91 -9.21 12.22 10.85
C SER A 91 -10.07 11.72 12.03
N LEU A 92 -9.53 11.83 13.25
CA LEU A 92 -10.22 11.42 14.48
C LEU A 92 -11.24 12.47 14.92
N ASN A 93 -10.95 13.75 14.71
CA ASN A 93 -11.84 14.87 15.02
C ASN A 93 -11.89 15.88 13.86
N PRO A 94 -12.67 15.59 12.81
CA PRO A 94 -12.63 16.38 11.57
C PRO A 94 -13.45 17.66 11.73
N VAL A 95 -12.87 18.64 12.41
CA VAL A 95 -13.42 19.98 12.64
C VAL A 95 -12.44 21.02 12.13
N HIS A 96 -12.95 22.08 11.50
CA HIS A 96 -12.16 23.22 11.01
C HIS A 96 -11.01 22.79 10.06
N PRO A 97 -11.30 22.42 8.80
CA PRO A 97 -10.25 22.02 7.85
C PRO A 97 -9.24 23.16 7.63
N ASN A 98 -7.94 22.82 7.67
CA ASN A 98 -6.85 23.76 7.52
C ASN A 98 -6.35 23.85 6.07
N ASP A 99 -6.40 22.74 5.34
CA ASP A 99 -5.92 22.66 3.96
C ASP A 99 -6.79 21.78 3.05
N GLU A 100 -6.36 21.63 1.80
CA GLU A 100 -7.11 20.89 0.80
C GLU A 100 -7.27 19.39 1.17
N ALA A 101 -6.31 18.79 1.88
CA ALA A 101 -6.40 17.38 2.27
C ALA A 101 -7.46 17.18 3.35
N ASP A 102 -7.55 18.11 4.30
CA ASP A 102 -8.62 18.11 5.31
C ASP A 102 -10.01 18.24 4.68
N HIS A 103 -10.15 19.16 3.72
CA HIS A 103 -11.39 19.31 2.97
C HIS A 103 -11.76 18.03 2.20
N MET A 104 -10.77 17.34 1.61
CA MET A 104 -10.99 16.06 0.92
C MET A 104 -11.36 14.96 1.89
N LEU A 105 -10.71 14.87 3.05
CA LEU A 105 -11.04 13.87 4.06
C LEU A 105 -12.45 14.08 4.62
N LEU A 106 -12.81 15.32 4.95
CA LEU A 106 -14.17 15.68 5.33
C LEU A 106 -15.19 15.29 4.27
N TYR A 107 -14.90 15.59 3.00
CA TYR A 107 -15.76 15.22 1.90
C TYR A 107 -15.94 13.69 1.80
N CYS A 108 -14.87 12.92 1.95
CA CYS A 108 -14.93 11.47 1.99
C CYS A 108 -15.81 10.98 3.15
N PHE A 109 -15.66 11.51 4.37
CA PHE A 109 -16.49 11.12 5.50
C PHE A 109 -17.96 11.50 5.32
N GLU A 110 -18.27 12.65 4.71
CA GLU A 110 -19.64 13.02 4.38
C GLU A 110 -20.24 12.12 3.29
N LEU A 111 -19.44 11.65 2.32
CA LEU A 111 -19.90 10.64 1.37
C LEU A 111 -20.15 9.29 2.05
N ALA A 112 -19.27 8.87 2.97
CA ALA A 112 -19.41 7.62 3.74
C ALA A 112 -20.70 7.56 4.54
N LYS A 113 -21.04 8.66 5.23
CA LYS A 113 -22.31 8.79 5.97
C LYS A 113 -23.54 8.53 5.10
N ARG A 114 -23.52 8.94 3.82
CA ARG A 114 -24.64 8.73 2.88
C ARG A 114 -24.86 7.27 2.50
N PHE A 115 -23.88 6.40 2.74
CA PHE A 115 -24.06 4.96 2.59
C PHE A 115 -23.85 4.18 3.90
N HIS A 116 -24.00 4.89 5.03
CA HIS A 116 -24.04 4.36 6.40
C HIS A 116 -22.78 3.64 6.87
N GLU A 117 -21.61 4.09 6.42
CA GLU A 117 -20.31 3.53 6.82
C GLU A 117 -19.48 4.58 7.58
N ASN A 118 -18.59 4.09 8.45
CA ASN A 118 -17.53 4.88 9.09
C ASN A 118 -16.17 4.34 8.65
N PHE A 119 -15.26 5.24 8.24
CA PHE A 119 -13.91 4.91 7.75
C PHE A 119 -12.81 5.45 8.66
N GLN A 120 -13.12 5.98 9.84
CA GLN A 120 -12.12 6.59 10.72
C GLN A 120 -11.03 5.59 11.15
N GLU A 121 -11.42 4.34 11.47
CA GLU A 121 -10.46 3.29 11.84
C GLU A 121 -9.51 2.97 10.68
N GLU A 122 -10.06 2.71 9.49
CA GLU A 122 -9.24 2.40 8.31
C GLU A 122 -8.36 3.57 7.88
N THR A 123 -8.88 4.80 8.01
CA THR A 123 -8.11 6.02 7.74
C THR A 123 -6.94 6.12 8.72
N ALA A 124 -7.20 5.91 10.02
CA ALA A 124 -6.16 5.97 11.03
C ALA A 124 -5.09 4.91 10.79
N ASP A 125 -5.47 3.68 10.42
CA ASP A 125 -4.54 2.62 10.09
C ASP A 125 -3.61 3.01 8.93
N ILE A 126 -4.18 3.40 7.79
CA ILE A 126 -3.43 3.80 6.60
C ILE A 126 -2.50 4.99 6.91
N LEU A 127 -3.00 6.01 7.60
CA LEU A 127 -2.20 7.19 7.93
C LEU A 127 -1.08 6.89 8.94
N ASN A 128 -1.28 5.96 9.88
CA ASN A 128 -0.20 5.55 10.80
C ASN A 128 0.88 4.72 10.09
N SER A 129 0.52 3.96 9.04
CA SER A 129 1.50 3.34 8.15
C SER A 129 2.31 4.40 7.39
N LEU A 130 1.64 5.39 6.77
CA LEU A 130 2.33 6.52 6.11
C LEU A 130 3.20 7.34 7.06
N LEU A 131 2.79 7.50 8.32
CA LEU A 131 3.59 8.19 9.32
C LEU A 131 4.90 7.44 9.64
N PHE A 132 4.86 6.09 9.62
CA PHE A 132 6.05 5.27 9.78
C PHE A 132 7.03 5.52 8.62
N ASP A 133 6.54 5.51 7.38
CA ASP A 133 7.36 5.81 6.20
C ASP A 133 7.94 7.24 6.24
N ALA A 134 7.11 8.24 6.54
CA ALA A 134 7.56 9.64 6.69
C ALA A 134 8.64 9.81 7.76
N LYS A 135 8.64 8.98 8.80
CA LYS A 135 9.65 9.02 9.87
C LYS A 135 10.95 8.32 9.49
N ARG A 136 10.94 7.35 8.57
CA ARG A 136 12.12 6.53 8.25
C ARG A 136 12.77 6.87 6.91
N ARG A 137 12.10 7.60 6.02
CA ARG A 137 12.63 7.99 4.71
C ARG A 137 14.01 8.64 4.80
N GLY A 138 14.91 8.24 3.91
CA GLY A 138 16.28 8.76 3.85
C GLY A 138 17.20 8.31 5.00
N LYS A 139 16.74 7.46 5.93
CA LYS A 139 17.51 7.10 7.13
C LYS A 139 18.21 5.74 7.04
N MET A 140 17.87 4.90 6.06
CA MET A 140 18.43 3.55 5.91
C MET A 140 18.34 2.72 7.22
N THR A 141 17.29 2.94 8.00
CA THR A 141 17.14 2.30 9.31
C THR A 141 16.61 0.87 9.14
N ILE A 142 17.31 -0.10 9.75
CA ILE A 142 16.91 -1.51 9.75
C ILE A 142 16.03 -1.78 10.98
N PHE A 143 14.76 -2.08 10.72
CA PHE A 143 13.75 -2.41 11.73
C PHE A 143 13.65 -3.91 11.95
N SER A 144 13.04 -4.32 13.07
CA SER A 144 12.71 -5.74 13.29
C SER A 144 11.56 -6.17 12.39
N ARG A 145 11.45 -7.48 12.14
CA ARG A 145 10.31 -8.08 11.45
C ARG A 145 9.00 -7.66 12.10
N SER A 146 8.90 -7.80 13.43
CA SER A 146 7.68 -7.43 14.16
C SER A 146 7.26 -5.97 13.94
N GLU A 147 8.20 -5.04 13.79
CA GLU A 147 7.90 -3.63 13.58
C GLU A 147 7.45 -3.36 12.13
N LEU A 148 8.14 -3.94 11.13
CA LEU A 148 7.71 -3.87 9.74
C LEU A 148 6.35 -4.52 9.53
N GLU A 149 6.11 -5.69 10.13
CA GLU A 149 4.84 -6.41 10.04
C GLU A 149 3.70 -5.61 10.67
N HIS A 150 3.95 -4.93 11.79
CA HIS A 150 2.97 -4.05 12.41
C HIS A 150 2.54 -2.93 11.45
N HIS A 151 3.48 -2.25 10.81
CA HIS A 151 3.13 -1.12 9.93
C HIS A 151 2.59 -1.57 8.56
N PHE A 152 3.18 -2.56 7.92
CA PHE A 152 2.78 -2.96 6.56
C PHE A 152 1.63 -3.96 6.53
N HIS A 153 1.59 -4.92 7.45
CA HIS A 153 0.52 -5.92 7.46
C HIS A 153 -0.64 -5.48 8.37
N LEU A 154 -0.36 -5.10 9.62
CA LEU A 154 -1.44 -4.80 10.54
C LEU A 154 -2.11 -3.44 10.27
N LEU A 155 -1.38 -2.44 9.78
CA LEU A 155 -1.95 -1.13 9.51
C LEU A 155 -2.32 -0.96 8.03
N ASP A 156 -1.37 -1.04 7.09
CA ASP A 156 -1.68 -0.82 5.67
C ASP A 156 -2.64 -1.88 5.09
N ILE A 157 -2.27 -3.16 5.11
CA ILE A 157 -3.11 -4.23 4.53
C ILE A 157 -4.50 -4.25 5.20
N ARG A 158 -4.57 -4.23 6.53
CA ARG A 158 -5.85 -4.21 7.26
C ARG A 158 -6.70 -3.00 6.87
N GLY A 159 -6.15 -1.79 6.95
CA GLY A 159 -6.88 -0.55 6.67
C GLY A 159 -7.39 -0.52 5.23
N THR A 160 -6.53 -0.87 4.27
CA THR A 160 -6.86 -0.88 2.84
C THR A 160 -7.90 -1.94 2.48
N ILE A 161 -7.77 -3.17 3.01
CA ILE A 161 -8.73 -4.25 2.73
C ILE A 161 -10.07 -3.96 3.41
N LYS A 162 -10.10 -3.59 4.69
CA LYS A 162 -11.35 -3.26 5.41
C LYS A 162 -12.09 -2.12 4.73
N ALA A 163 -11.39 -1.06 4.33
CA ALA A 163 -12.00 0.06 3.62
C ALA A 163 -12.62 -0.39 2.31
N THR A 164 -11.90 -1.24 1.56
CA THR A 164 -12.40 -1.81 0.32
C THR A 164 -13.66 -2.64 0.57
N LEU A 165 -13.65 -3.59 1.52
CA LEU A 165 -14.83 -4.40 1.85
C LEU A 165 -16.06 -3.54 2.20
N LYS A 166 -15.89 -2.49 3.04
CA LYS A 166 -16.96 -1.52 3.36
C LYS A 166 -17.52 -0.82 2.12
N ILE A 167 -16.65 -0.39 1.21
CA ILE A 167 -17.07 0.23 -0.06
C ILE A 167 -17.95 -0.76 -0.84
N PHE A 168 -17.60 -2.05 -0.88
CA PHE A 168 -18.36 -3.06 -1.62
C PHE A 168 -19.58 -3.61 -0.84
N LYS A 169 -19.90 -3.07 0.34
CA LYS A 169 -20.91 -3.57 1.30
C LYS A 169 -20.65 -5.00 1.77
N ASP A 170 -19.39 -5.41 1.81
CA ASP A 170 -19.03 -6.68 2.43
C ASP A 170 -18.62 -6.48 3.89
N ASN A 171 -18.58 -7.56 4.66
CA ASN A 171 -18.16 -7.54 6.05
C ASN A 171 -16.66 -7.24 6.15
N PRO A 172 -16.23 -6.13 6.77
CA PRO A 172 -14.82 -5.78 6.93
C PRO A 172 -14.01 -6.84 7.68
N GLU A 173 -14.64 -7.62 8.57
CA GLU A 173 -13.95 -8.69 9.32
C GLU A 173 -13.52 -9.87 8.44
N LYS A 174 -14.00 -9.94 7.19
CA LYS A 174 -13.46 -10.89 6.19
C LYS A 174 -12.05 -10.55 5.73
N TYR A 175 -11.47 -9.42 6.16
CA TYR A 175 -10.09 -9.07 5.78
C TYR A 175 -9.09 -10.16 6.15
N LEU A 176 -9.32 -10.91 7.25
CA LEU A 176 -8.48 -12.05 7.65
C LEU A 176 -8.38 -13.13 6.57
N LEU A 177 -9.43 -13.32 5.77
CA LEU A 177 -9.43 -14.27 4.66
C LEU A 177 -8.67 -13.75 3.43
N LEU A 178 -8.46 -12.44 3.38
CA LEU A 178 -7.75 -11.74 2.31
C LEU A 178 -6.33 -11.33 2.71
N GLU A 179 -5.95 -11.52 3.97
CA GLU A 179 -4.62 -11.20 4.49
C GLU A 179 -3.51 -11.89 3.69
N PRO A 180 -3.58 -13.20 3.35
CA PRO A 180 -2.54 -13.80 2.52
C PRO A 180 -2.39 -13.15 1.14
N LEU A 181 -3.51 -12.71 0.52
CA LEU A 181 -3.46 -11.98 -0.74
C LEU A 181 -2.82 -10.59 -0.56
N GLY A 182 -3.18 -9.88 0.52
CA GLY A 182 -2.59 -8.60 0.87
C GLY A 182 -1.07 -8.69 1.06
N THR A 183 -0.63 -9.66 1.86
CA THR A 183 0.80 -9.93 2.11
C THR A 183 1.54 -10.30 0.83
N ALA A 184 0.96 -11.16 -0.02
CA ALA A 184 1.52 -11.47 -1.33
C ALA A 184 1.63 -10.21 -2.22
N CYS A 185 0.67 -9.28 -2.19
CA CYS A 185 0.79 -8.03 -2.93
C CYS A 185 1.93 -7.15 -2.40
N ARG A 186 2.20 -7.13 -1.09
CA ARG A 186 3.35 -6.41 -0.52
C ARG A 186 4.68 -7.03 -0.98
N TYR A 187 4.80 -8.34 -0.96
CA TYR A 187 6.00 -9.02 -1.49
C TYR A 187 6.19 -8.78 -2.99
N GLN A 188 5.10 -8.64 -3.75
CA GLN A 188 5.20 -8.21 -5.14
C GLN A 188 5.81 -6.80 -5.24
N TYR A 189 5.37 -5.85 -4.41
CA TYR A 189 5.91 -4.49 -4.39
C TYR A 189 7.37 -4.46 -3.95
N ASP A 190 7.77 -5.24 -2.94
CA ASP A 190 9.19 -5.36 -2.56
C ASP A 190 10.06 -5.75 -3.76
N ILE A 191 9.60 -6.69 -4.60
CA ILE A 191 10.35 -7.12 -5.80
C ILE A 191 10.35 -6.04 -6.89
N GLU A 192 9.22 -5.38 -7.13
CA GLU A 192 9.09 -4.37 -8.18
C GLU A 192 9.81 -3.06 -7.84
N ASP A 193 9.87 -2.69 -6.55
CA ASP A 193 10.25 -1.36 -6.08
C ASP A 193 11.56 -1.33 -5.26
N ILE A 194 12.24 -2.47 -5.00
CA ILE A 194 13.48 -2.54 -4.18
C ILE A 194 14.53 -1.48 -4.52
N GLU A 195 14.75 -1.21 -5.82
CA GLU A 195 15.73 -0.22 -6.27
C GLU A 195 15.32 1.20 -5.87
N ALA A 196 14.05 1.54 -6.08
CA ALA A 196 13.50 2.85 -5.73
C ALA A 196 13.45 3.04 -4.20
N ASP A 197 13.06 1.99 -3.47
CA ASP A 197 12.97 2.01 -2.01
C ASP A 197 14.33 2.24 -1.36
N LEU A 198 15.36 1.48 -1.75
CA LEU A 198 16.71 1.67 -1.23
C LEU A 198 17.26 3.06 -1.61
N ALA A 199 17.01 3.54 -2.83
CA ALA A 199 17.41 4.88 -3.26
C ALA A 199 16.71 5.99 -2.45
N ALA A 200 15.46 5.78 -2.05
CA ALA A 200 14.69 6.68 -1.17
C ALA A 200 15.08 6.54 0.32
N GLY A 201 15.94 5.58 0.66
CA GLY A 201 16.40 5.32 2.01
C GLY A 201 15.47 4.44 2.85
N TYR A 202 14.55 3.72 2.20
CA TYR A 202 13.67 2.72 2.81
C TYR A 202 14.35 1.35 2.80
N VAL A 203 14.48 0.76 3.99
CA VAL A 203 14.95 -0.63 4.14
C VAL A 203 13.76 -1.47 4.63
N ASN A 204 13.19 -2.26 3.72
CA ASN A 204 12.07 -3.17 4.02
C ASN A 204 12.55 -4.59 4.39
N ILE A 205 13.86 -4.83 4.34
CA ILE A 205 14.46 -6.08 4.77
C ILE A 205 14.54 -6.06 6.29
N PRO A 206 13.87 -6.98 7.01
CA PRO A 206 13.91 -6.99 8.46
C PRO A 206 15.31 -7.36 8.95
N ARG A 207 15.64 -6.90 10.16
CA ARG A 207 16.92 -7.19 10.83
C ARG A 207 17.24 -8.67 10.87
N GLU A 208 16.25 -9.49 11.15
CA GLU A 208 16.37 -10.93 11.27
C GLU A 208 16.81 -11.56 9.93
N ASP A 209 16.27 -11.09 8.80
CA ASP A 209 16.71 -11.55 7.47
C ASP A 209 18.09 -10.96 7.11
N CYS A 210 18.39 -9.73 7.57
CA CYS A 210 19.74 -9.17 7.39
C CYS A 210 20.80 -10.01 8.11
N GLU A 211 20.52 -10.43 9.34
CA GLU A 211 21.40 -11.30 10.13
C GLU A 211 21.50 -12.71 9.52
N GLU A 212 20.38 -13.31 9.09
CA GLU A 212 20.33 -14.64 8.47
C GLU A 212 21.14 -14.70 7.17
N LEU A 213 21.01 -13.69 6.31
CA LEU A 213 21.64 -13.63 4.99
C LEU A 213 22.99 -12.89 5.01
N GLY A 214 23.40 -12.37 6.18
CA GLY A 214 24.60 -11.56 6.34
C GLY A 214 24.60 -10.26 5.51
N ILE A 215 23.45 -9.62 5.33
CA ILE A 215 23.30 -8.35 4.60
C ILE A 215 23.94 -7.23 5.41
N GLU A 216 24.97 -6.61 4.83
CA GLU A 216 25.69 -5.50 5.45
C GLU A 216 25.19 -4.16 4.91
N PRO A 217 25.45 -3.02 5.59
CA PRO A 217 25.05 -1.70 5.11
C PRO A 217 25.53 -1.36 3.69
N THR A 218 26.67 -1.93 3.26
CA THR A 218 27.18 -1.76 1.89
C THR A 218 26.34 -2.50 0.86
N ASP A 219 25.73 -3.63 1.22
CA ASP A 219 24.83 -4.37 0.34
C ASP A 219 23.56 -3.55 0.06
N LEU A 220 23.06 -2.82 1.07
CA LEU A 220 21.85 -1.97 0.96
C LEU A 220 22.02 -0.76 0.02
N MET A 221 23.25 -0.47 -0.42
CA MET A 221 23.53 0.58 -1.42
C MET A 221 23.43 0.07 -2.86
N ASP A 222 23.25 -1.25 -3.05
CA ASP A 222 23.16 -1.88 -4.36
C ASP A 222 22.04 -2.94 -4.36
N ALA A 223 20.89 -2.57 -4.93
CA ALA A 223 19.75 -3.48 -5.08
C ALA A 223 20.07 -4.77 -5.86
N SER A 224 21.17 -4.79 -6.62
CA SER A 224 21.64 -5.99 -7.34
C SER A 224 22.49 -6.92 -6.48
N SER A 225 22.79 -6.56 -5.23
CA SER A 225 23.55 -7.39 -4.28
C SER A 225 22.98 -8.82 -4.25
N PRO A 226 23.82 -9.87 -4.37
CA PRO A 226 23.37 -11.24 -4.33
C PRO A 226 22.53 -11.58 -3.09
N LYS A 227 22.84 -11.00 -1.94
CA LYS A 227 22.12 -11.23 -0.68
C LYS A 227 20.72 -10.61 -0.68
N ILE A 228 20.58 -9.41 -1.26
CA ILE A 228 19.26 -8.79 -1.45
C ILE A 228 18.44 -9.59 -2.45
N ARG A 229 19.07 -10.06 -3.54
CA ARG A 229 18.41 -10.93 -4.51
C ARG A 229 17.96 -12.27 -3.91
N GLU A 230 18.74 -12.82 -2.98
CA GLU A 230 18.39 -14.02 -2.23
C GLU A 230 17.17 -13.78 -1.33
N TRP A 231 17.13 -12.66 -0.61
CA TRP A 231 15.96 -12.26 0.18
C TRP A 231 14.71 -12.11 -0.69
N LEU A 232 14.80 -11.41 -1.83
CA LEU A 232 13.69 -11.26 -2.77
C LEU A 232 13.24 -12.59 -3.37
N TYR A 233 14.17 -13.54 -3.55
CA TYR A 233 13.85 -14.88 -4.02
C TYR A 233 13.04 -15.66 -2.97
N LYS A 234 13.42 -15.58 -1.68
CA LYS A 234 12.64 -16.13 -0.56
C LYS A 234 11.23 -15.52 -0.53
N HIS A 235 11.11 -14.19 -0.65
CA HIS A 235 9.81 -13.50 -0.76
C HIS A 235 8.97 -13.97 -1.96
N ALA A 236 9.58 -14.17 -3.14
CA ALA A 236 8.85 -14.66 -4.31
C ALA A 236 8.28 -16.08 -4.10
N GLN A 237 9.06 -16.95 -3.45
CA GLN A 237 8.62 -18.32 -3.12
C GLN A 237 7.50 -18.32 -2.08
N GLU A 238 7.66 -17.55 -1.00
CA GLU A 238 6.63 -17.39 0.04
C GLU A 238 5.36 -16.74 -0.53
N GLY A 239 5.51 -15.73 -1.39
CA GLY A 239 4.41 -15.08 -2.10
C GLY A 239 3.56 -16.08 -2.88
N LEU A 240 4.17 -17.03 -3.60
CA LEU A 240 3.42 -18.07 -4.29
C LEU A 240 2.61 -18.97 -3.33
N LYS A 241 3.18 -19.32 -2.17
CA LYS A 241 2.47 -20.09 -1.12
C LYS A 241 1.30 -19.29 -0.55
N LEU A 242 1.47 -18.00 -0.31
CA LEU A 242 0.41 -17.11 0.16
C LEU A 242 -0.76 -16.99 -0.84
N LEU A 243 -0.47 -16.98 -2.14
CA LEU A 243 -1.53 -17.01 -3.17
C LEU A 243 -2.29 -18.34 -3.19
N GLU A 244 -1.63 -19.47 -2.91
CA GLU A 244 -2.29 -20.76 -2.76
C GLU A 244 -3.17 -20.80 -1.49
N GLU A 245 -2.65 -20.27 -0.39
CA GLU A 245 -3.39 -20.15 0.87
C GLU A 245 -4.62 -19.26 0.72
N HIS A 246 -4.50 -18.11 0.04
CA HIS A 246 -5.64 -17.27 -0.30
C HIS A 246 -6.73 -18.05 -1.05
N ARG A 247 -6.38 -18.83 -2.06
CA ARG A 247 -7.33 -19.66 -2.81
C ARG A 247 -8.01 -20.71 -1.92
N ARG A 248 -7.29 -21.25 -0.94
CA ARG A 248 -7.82 -22.21 0.04
C ARG A 248 -8.85 -21.56 0.96
N LEU A 249 -8.61 -20.33 1.41
CA LEU A 249 -9.50 -19.56 2.31
C LEU A 249 -10.69 -18.93 1.58
N LEU A 250 -10.57 -18.64 0.28
CA LEU A 250 -11.58 -17.93 -0.50
C LEU A 250 -13.01 -18.51 -0.43
N PRO A 251 -13.22 -19.85 -0.39
CA PRO A 251 -14.55 -20.44 -0.20
C PRO A 251 -15.20 -20.10 1.15
N GLU A 252 -14.42 -19.86 2.20
CA GLU A 252 -14.91 -19.59 3.55
C GLU A 252 -15.59 -18.20 3.64
N GLY A 253 -15.18 -17.26 2.79
CA GLY A 253 -15.63 -15.87 2.85
C GLY A 253 -16.97 -15.58 2.18
N ASN A 254 -17.60 -16.54 1.48
CA ASN A 254 -18.85 -16.32 0.74
C ASN A 254 -18.83 -15.07 -0.18
N PHE A 255 -17.67 -14.74 -0.75
CA PHE A 255 -17.52 -13.60 -1.65
C PHE A 255 -18.37 -13.77 -2.91
N SER A 256 -18.89 -12.65 -3.44
CA SER A 256 -19.59 -12.60 -4.71
C SER A 256 -18.67 -13.01 -5.87
N LEU A 257 -19.27 -13.38 -7.00
CA LEU A 257 -18.50 -13.72 -8.21
C LEU A 257 -17.63 -12.54 -8.66
N LEU A 258 -18.16 -11.31 -8.59
CA LEU A 258 -17.42 -10.10 -8.99
C LEU A 258 -16.17 -9.91 -8.14
N GLU A 259 -16.28 -10.09 -6.82
CA GLU A 259 -15.14 -10.00 -5.89
C GLU A 259 -14.10 -11.07 -6.20
N LYS A 260 -14.54 -12.34 -6.35
CA LYS A 260 -13.64 -13.45 -6.70
C LYS A 260 -12.86 -13.19 -7.99
N TYR A 261 -13.53 -12.68 -9.03
CA TYR A 261 -12.86 -12.30 -10.27
C TYR A 261 -11.94 -11.09 -10.08
N THR A 262 -12.30 -10.14 -9.23
CA THR A 262 -11.45 -8.98 -8.92
C THR A 262 -10.17 -9.43 -8.22
N PHE A 263 -10.27 -10.25 -7.18
CA PHE A 263 -9.12 -10.82 -6.47
C PHE A 263 -8.18 -11.56 -7.44
N LEU A 264 -8.74 -12.42 -8.29
CA LEU A 264 -7.97 -13.17 -9.26
C LEU A 264 -7.28 -12.28 -10.30
N LEU A 265 -8.04 -11.41 -10.98
CA LEU A 265 -7.55 -10.69 -12.15
C LEU A 265 -6.69 -9.46 -11.80
N VAL A 266 -7.02 -8.77 -10.71
CA VAL A 266 -6.39 -7.49 -10.35
C VAL A 266 -5.20 -7.70 -9.42
N TYR A 267 -5.23 -8.73 -8.58
CA TYR A 267 -4.21 -8.93 -7.54
C TYR A 267 -3.44 -10.25 -7.73
N GLU A 268 -4.15 -11.38 -7.79
CA GLU A 268 -3.51 -12.69 -7.74
C GLU A 268 -2.66 -13.00 -9.00
N LEU A 269 -3.22 -12.77 -10.20
CA LEU A 269 -2.50 -13.03 -11.46
C LEU A 269 -1.29 -12.10 -11.65
N PRO A 270 -1.39 -10.78 -11.41
CA PRO A 270 -0.21 -9.90 -11.44
C PRO A 270 0.89 -10.31 -10.47
N ALA A 271 0.57 -10.55 -9.19
CA ALA A 271 1.54 -10.99 -8.19
C ALA A 271 2.22 -12.29 -8.60
N ARG A 272 1.42 -13.31 -8.99
CA ARG A 272 1.92 -14.60 -9.46
C ARG A 272 2.88 -14.44 -10.64
N LYS A 273 2.56 -13.56 -11.59
CA LYS A 273 3.41 -13.31 -12.76
C LYS A 273 4.76 -12.72 -12.36
N VAL A 274 4.78 -11.76 -11.42
CA VAL A 274 6.02 -11.18 -10.91
C VAL A 274 6.87 -12.23 -10.22
N PHE A 275 6.30 -13.00 -9.30
CA PHE A 275 7.02 -14.06 -8.58
C PHE A 275 7.60 -15.11 -9.51
N GLN A 276 6.80 -15.65 -10.42
CA GLN A 276 7.25 -16.67 -11.38
C GLN A 276 8.35 -16.14 -12.30
N LYS A 277 8.21 -14.91 -12.78
CA LYS A 277 9.23 -14.25 -13.60
C LYS A 277 10.53 -14.12 -12.81
N PHE A 278 10.47 -13.54 -11.61
CA PHE A 278 11.65 -13.31 -10.78
C PHE A 278 12.39 -14.60 -10.43
N ILE A 279 11.65 -15.66 -10.05
CA ILE A 279 12.22 -17.00 -9.79
C ILE A 279 12.88 -17.58 -11.04
N SER A 280 12.26 -17.46 -12.21
CA SER A 280 12.80 -18.01 -13.46
C SER A 280 14.08 -17.30 -13.94
N GLU A 281 14.19 -15.99 -13.66
CA GLU A 281 15.34 -15.16 -14.05
C GLU A 281 16.48 -15.26 -13.02
N THR A 282 16.16 -15.58 -11.77
CA THR A 282 17.11 -15.70 -10.68
C THR A 282 17.66 -17.13 -10.62
N LYS A 283 18.79 -17.35 -11.30
CA LYS A 283 19.60 -18.57 -11.15
C LYS A 283 20.42 -18.46 -9.86
N LEU A 284 19.79 -18.73 -8.72
CA LEU A 284 20.58 -19.05 -7.52
C LEU A 284 21.08 -20.48 -7.70
N GLU A 285 22.40 -20.67 -7.71
CA GLU A 285 22.93 -22.02 -7.49
C GLU A 285 22.44 -22.48 -6.12
N PRO A 286 21.95 -23.73 -5.97
CA PRO A 286 21.54 -24.24 -4.68
C PRO A 286 22.70 -24.08 -3.70
N ILE A 287 22.47 -23.38 -2.60
CA ILE A 287 23.47 -23.28 -1.53
C ILE A 287 23.64 -24.69 -0.98
N ASP A 288 24.81 -25.25 -1.23
CA ASP A 288 25.23 -26.53 -0.68
C ASP A 288 25.49 -26.34 0.82
N HIS A 289 24.43 -26.49 1.62
CA HIS A 289 24.49 -26.38 3.08
C HIS A 289 25.46 -27.41 3.71
N GLU A 290 25.99 -28.38 2.95
CA GLU A 290 27.06 -29.27 3.42
C GLU A 290 28.44 -28.58 3.46
N LYS A 291 28.69 -27.52 2.68
CA LYS A 291 30.00 -26.83 2.66
C LYS A 291 30.22 -25.86 3.83
N ILE A 292 29.15 -25.40 4.48
CA ILE A 292 29.24 -24.47 5.62
C ILE A 292 29.66 -25.21 6.90
N LYS A 293 29.50 -26.54 6.97
CA LYS A 293 29.92 -27.34 8.15
C LYS A 293 31.41 -27.69 8.22
N TYR A 294 32.19 -27.49 7.16
CA TYR A 294 33.59 -27.93 7.10
C TYR A 294 34.62 -26.79 6.96
N SER A 295 34.20 -25.53 7.10
CA SER A 295 35.09 -24.36 7.03
C SER A 295 35.32 -23.68 8.40
N SER A 296 34.86 -24.31 9.48
CA SER A 296 35.06 -23.89 10.87
C SER A 296 35.92 -24.88 11.67
N GLU A 297 36.99 -25.40 11.06
CA GLU A 297 38.11 -26.05 11.75
C GLU A 297 39.42 -25.30 11.52
#